data_AF-A0A7W0U6M2-F1
#
_entry.id   AF-A0A7W0U6M2-F1
#
_cell.length_a   1.000
_cell.length_b   1.000
_cell.length_c   1.000
_cell.angle_alpha   90.00
_cell.angle_beta   90.00
_cell.angle_gamma   90.00
#
_symmetry.space_group_name_H-M   'P 1'
#
loop_
_entity.id
_entity.type
_entity.pdbx_description
1 polymer ?
#
loop_
_entity_poly.entity_id
_entity_poly.type
_entity_poly.pdbx_seq_one_letter_code
_entity_poly.pdbx_strand_id
1 'polypeptide(L)'
;MDTRGNAAYAELPLACTLGPDDGPARMRRWQVLGEKGRPTARRSGHRLEVRYQAEPGVRDELEALAAAERQCCAFVAWDVSHEGHHAVLHVTADPGAPDDVAPIAALFGAD
;
A
#
# COMPACT_ATOMS: atom_id res chain seq x y z
N MET A 1 15.78 -28.01 3.95
CA MET A 1 15.91 -27.13 5.13
C MET A 1 15.00 -25.95 4.89
N ASP A 2 13.82 -26.02 5.48
CA ASP A 2 12.75 -25.03 5.42
C ASP A 2 13.23 -23.66 5.90
N THR A 3 12.97 -22.62 5.10
CA THR A 3 12.91 -21.25 5.62
C THR A 3 11.44 -20.83 5.65
N ARG A 4 10.68 -21.44 6.56
CA ARG A 4 9.49 -20.80 7.13
C ARG A 4 9.98 -19.67 8.03
N GLY A 5 10.13 -18.48 7.47
CA GLY A 5 10.50 -17.27 8.19
C GLY A 5 9.31 -16.32 8.25
N ASN A 6 8.51 -16.49 9.30
CA ASN A 6 7.48 -15.60 9.82
C ASN A 6 7.60 -14.16 9.30
N ALA A 7 6.71 -13.76 8.39
CA ALA A 7 6.53 -12.37 8.00
C ALA A 7 6.15 -11.59 9.25
N ALA A 8 7.15 -10.98 9.87
CA ALA A 8 6.94 -9.98 10.90
C ALA A 8 6.15 -8.86 10.23
N TYR A 9 4.84 -8.87 10.48
CA TYR A 9 3.94 -7.73 10.38
C TYR A 9 4.39 -6.66 11.37
N ALA A 10 5.61 -6.16 11.19
CA ALA A 10 6.21 -5.17 12.05
C ALA A 10 5.61 -3.82 11.68
N GLU A 11 4.44 -3.50 12.25
CA GLU A 11 4.12 -2.16 12.79
C GLU A 11 4.27 -0.95 11.85
N LEU A 12 4.01 -1.12 10.55
CA LEU A 12 4.28 -0.11 9.52
C LEU A 12 3.08 0.86 9.25
N PRO A 13 3.35 2.12 8.83
CA PRO A 13 2.40 3.24 8.78
C PRO A 13 1.48 3.25 7.54
N LEU A 14 0.99 2.09 7.09
CA LEU A 14 -0.20 2.04 6.19
C LEU A 14 -1.52 2.15 6.98
N ALA A 15 -1.44 2.23 8.30
CA ALA A 15 -2.53 2.63 9.16
C ALA A 15 -2.13 3.94 9.84
N CYS A 16 -2.24 5.08 9.13
CA CYS A 16 -2.03 6.37 9.79
C CYS A 16 -3.15 6.60 10.84
N THR A 17 -2.87 6.18 12.08
CA THR A 17 -3.25 6.79 13.37
C THR A 17 -4.67 7.37 13.53
N LEU A 18 -5.72 6.73 13.03
CA LEU A 18 -7.12 7.06 13.37
C LEU A 18 -7.60 6.25 14.57
N GLY A 19 -7.23 6.68 15.78
CA GLY A 19 -7.81 6.23 17.04
C GLY A 19 -7.75 4.70 17.30
N PRO A 20 -8.16 4.24 18.50
CA PRO A 20 -8.03 2.84 18.90
C PRO A 20 -8.91 1.84 18.11
N ASP A 21 -9.91 2.29 17.34
CA ASP A 21 -10.94 1.39 16.76
C ASP A 21 -10.78 1.09 15.25
N ASP A 22 -10.28 2.02 14.41
CA ASP A 22 -10.31 1.86 12.94
C ASP A 22 -9.02 1.31 12.31
N GLY A 23 -7.88 1.44 12.99
CA GLY A 23 -6.57 1.00 12.50
C GLY A 23 -6.49 -0.51 12.20
N PRO A 24 -6.90 -1.40 13.13
CA PRO A 24 -6.84 -2.85 12.90
C PRO A 24 -7.72 -3.32 11.74
N ALA A 25 -8.91 -2.73 11.57
CA ALA A 25 -9.80 -3.05 10.48
C ALA A 25 -9.20 -2.63 9.12
N ARG A 26 -8.55 -1.46 9.06
CA ARG A 26 -7.86 -0.98 7.86
C ARG A 26 -6.69 -1.86 7.47
N MET A 27 -5.87 -2.24 8.45
CA MET A 27 -4.75 -3.15 8.23
C MET A 27 -5.23 -4.49 7.68
N ARG A 28 -6.31 -5.06 8.24
CA ARG A 28 -6.89 -6.31 7.72
C ARG A 28 -7.33 -6.18 6.26
N ARG A 29 -7.92 -5.05 5.86
CA ARG A 29 -8.32 -4.81 4.47
C ARG A 29 -7.11 -4.78 3.53
N TRP A 30 -6.05 -4.08 3.89
CA TRP A 30 -4.79 -4.09 3.16
C TRP A 30 -4.18 -5.49 3.03
N GLN A 31 -4.21 -6.29 4.11
CA GLN A 31 -3.74 -7.68 4.11
C GLN A 31 -4.52 -8.55 3.13
N VAL A 32 -5.86 -8.53 3.23
CA VAL A 32 -6.75 -9.30 2.34
C VAL A 32 -6.55 -8.89 0.88
N LEU A 33 -6.39 -7.59 0.61
CA LEU A 33 -6.10 -7.09 -0.72
C LEU A 33 -4.72 -7.57 -1.22
N GLY A 34 -3.71 -7.58 -0.36
CA GLY A 34 -2.37 -8.08 -0.67
C GLY A 34 -2.37 -9.57 -1.02
N GLU A 35 -3.03 -10.40 -0.23
CA GLU A 35 -3.16 -11.84 -0.49
C GLU A 35 -3.89 -12.12 -1.81
N LYS A 36 -4.98 -11.40 -2.05
CA LYS A 36 -5.81 -11.59 -3.25
C LYS A 36 -5.13 -11.06 -4.50
N GLY A 37 -4.71 -9.80 -4.47
CA GLY A 37 -4.17 -9.09 -5.61
C GLY A 37 -2.68 -9.34 -5.88
N ARG A 38 -1.98 -10.06 -4.99
CA ARG A 38 -0.58 -10.50 -5.16
C ARG A 38 0.31 -9.40 -5.77
N PRO A 39 0.43 -8.24 -5.10
CA PRO A 39 1.03 -7.06 -5.70
C PRO A 39 2.52 -7.22 -5.95
N THR A 40 3.00 -6.56 -7.00
CA THR A 40 4.42 -6.31 -7.23
C THR A 40 4.68 -4.82 -7.11
N ALA A 41 5.63 -4.45 -6.25
CA ALA A 41 5.96 -3.05 -6.00
C ALA A 41 7.33 -2.66 -6.54
N ARG A 42 7.47 -1.38 -6.89
CA ARG A 42 8.73 -0.77 -7.31
C ARG A 42 8.81 0.65 -6.77
N ARG A 43 9.86 0.94 -6.00
CA ARG A 43 10.19 2.31 -5.57
C ARG A 43 11.12 2.96 -6.60
N SER A 44 11.01 4.28 -6.74
CA SER A 44 11.87 5.10 -7.59
C SER A 44 11.95 6.51 -7.01
N GLY A 45 12.92 6.73 -6.13
CA GLY A 45 13.08 8.00 -5.40
C GLY A 45 11.85 8.28 -4.52
N HIS A 46 11.21 9.42 -4.74
CA HIS A 46 10.01 9.87 -4.01
C HIS A 46 8.70 9.20 -4.49
N ARG A 47 8.77 8.17 -5.34
CA ARG A 47 7.59 7.48 -5.91
C ARG A 47 7.61 6.00 -5.62
N LEU A 48 6.44 5.44 -5.40
CA LEU A 48 6.17 4.01 -5.29
C LEU A 48 5.03 3.65 -6.23
N GLU A 49 5.27 2.67 -7.09
CA GLU A 49 4.24 2.02 -7.90
C GLU A 49 3.98 0.61 -7.34
N VAL A 50 2.72 0.28 -7.09
CA VAL A 50 2.30 -1.06 -6.68
C VAL A 50 1.27 -1.58 -7.67
N ARG A 51 1.65 -2.59 -8.47
CA ARG A 51 0.78 -3.21 -9.47
C ARG A 51 0.10 -4.44 -8.88
N TYR A 52 -1.22 -4.50 -8.97
CA TYR A 52 -2.02 -5.63 -8.50
C TYR A 52 -2.48 -6.50 -9.68
N GLN A 53 -2.54 -7.82 -9.46
CA GLN A 53 -3.10 -8.79 -10.40
C GLN A 53 -4.60 -8.52 -10.61
N ALA A 54 -5.06 -8.81 -11.83
CA ALA A 54 -6.44 -8.63 -12.25
C ALA A 54 -7.38 -9.67 -11.62
N GLU A 55 -7.78 -9.44 -10.37
CA GLU A 55 -8.73 -10.29 -9.64
C GLU A 55 -10.03 -9.54 -9.34
N PRO A 56 -11.19 -10.22 -9.30
CA PRO A 56 -12.49 -9.57 -9.08
C PRO A 56 -12.51 -8.73 -7.80
N GLY A 57 -12.88 -7.45 -7.87
CA GLY A 57 -13.00 -6.56 -6.71
C GLY A 57 -11.68 -6.04 -6.12
N VAL A 58 -10.52 -6.40 -6.68
CA VAL A 58 -9.23 -5.79 -6.27
C VAL A 58 -9.21 -4.30 -6.57
N ARG A 59 -9.73 -3.91 -7.74
CA ARG A 59 -9.79 -2.52 -8.15
C ARG A 59 -10.63 -1.68 -7.19
N ASP A 60 -11.87 -2.07 -6.97
CA ASP A 60 -12.80 -1.30 -6.11
C ASP A 60 -12.26 -1.18 -4.68
N GLU A 61 -11.66 -2.25 -4.17
CA GLU A 61 -11.04 -2.26 -2.85
C GLU A 61 -9.80 -1.35 -2.77
N LEU A 62 -8.95 -1.37 -3.81
CA LEU A 62 -7.77 -0.51 -3.87
C LEU A 62 -8.15 0.97 -3.95
N GLU A 63 -9.15 1.32 -4.77
CA GLU A 63 -9.68 2.68 -4.86
C GLU A 63 -10.23 3.15 -3.50
N ALA A 64 -10.99 2.29 -2.80
CA ALA A 64 -11.55 2.60 -1.49
C ALA A 64 -10.47 2.79 -0.41
N LEU A 65 -9.44 1.94 -0.39
CA LEU A 65 -8.33 2.07 0.53
C LEU A 65 -7.50 3.32 0.24
N ALA A 66 -7.15 3.60 -1.02
CA ALA A 66 -6.45 4.82 -1.41
C ALA A 66 -7.23 6.09 -1.03
N ALA A 67 -8.56 6.09 -1.15
CA ALA A 67 -9.39 7.21 -0.69
C ALA A 67 -9.32 7.38 0.84
N ALA A 68 -9.33 6.29 1.60
CA ALA A 68 -9.20 6.32 3.05
C ALA A 68 -7.81 6.81 3.50
N GLU A 69 -6.74 6.39 2.81
CA GLU A 69 -5.37 6.84 3.13
C GLU A 69 -5.14 8.31 2.79
N ARG A 70 -5.79 8.86 1.75
CA ARG A 70 -5.76 10.30 1.48
C ARG A 70 -6.23 11.15 2.65
N GLN A 71 -7.13 10.62 3.48
CA GLN A 71 -7.63 11.32 4.67
C GLN A 71 -6.66 11.23 5.86
N CYS A 72 -5.84 10.18 5.94
CA CYS A 72 -5.05 9.85 7.12
C CYS A 72 -3.55 10.14 6.94
N CYS A 73 -3.03 9.91 5.73
CA CYS A 73 -1.64 10.09 5.34
C CYS A 73 -1.53 11.15 4.24
N ALA A 74 -1.99 12.39 4.53
CA ALA A 74 -2.03 13.49 3.55
C ALA A 74 -0.65 14.08 3.19
N PHE A 75 0.43 13.60 3.81
CA PHE A 75 1.82 14.00 3.53
C PHE A 75 2.39 13.35 2.25
N VAL A 76 1.75 12.30 1.75
CA VAL A 76 2.01 11.71 0.42
C VAL A 76 0.74 11.76 -0.42
N ALA A 77 0.90 11.87 -1.73
CA ALA A 77 -0.21 11.74 -2.67
C ALA A 77 -0.50 10.26 -2.96
N TRP A 78 -1.77 9.89 -2.97
CA TRP A 78 -2.26 8.56 -3.32
C TRP A 78 -3.13 8.66 -4.57
N ASP A 79 -2.78 7.89 -5.60
CA ASP A 79 -3.52 7.81 -6.85
C ASP A 79 -3.67 6.35 -7.29
N VAL A 80 -4.76 6.04 -8.00
CA VAL A 80 -4.99 4.71 -8.56
C VAL A 80 -5.24 4.85 -10.05
N SER A 81 -4.39 4.20 -10.85
CA SER A 81 -4.56 4.11 -12.30
C SER A 81 -4.96 2.70 -12.72
N HIS A 82 -5.52 2.60 -13.93
CA HIS A 82 -5.93 1.33 -14.52
C HIS A 82 -5.12 1.06 -15.79
N GLU A 83 -4.43 -0.07 -15.80
CA GLU A 83 -3.64 -0.55 -16.93
C GLU A 83 -4.27 -1.85 -17.44
N GLY A 84 -5.23 -1.69 -18.37
CA GLY A 84 -6.06 -2.80 -18.84
C GLY A 84 -6.91 -3.37 -17.71
N HIS A 85 -6.64 -4.61 -17.30
CA HIS A 85 -7.33 -5.27 -16.18
C HIS A 85 -6.59 -5.12 -14.84
N HIS A 86 -5.41 -4.51 -14.82
CA HIS A 86 -4.62 -4.32 -13.61
C HIS A 86 -4.95 -2.97 -12.99
N ALA A 87 -4.97 -2.95 -11.66
CA ALA A 87 -5.01 -1.72 -10.89
C ALA A 87 -3.60 -1.41 -10.38
N VAL A 88 -3.20 -0.14 -10.47
CA VAL A 88 -1.88 0.33 -10.05
C VAL A 88 -2.06 1.44 -9.04
N LEU A 89 -1.52 1.24 -7.84
CA LEU A 89 -1.42 2.28 -6.83
C LEU A 89 -0.14 3.08 -7.06
N HIS A 90 -0.27 4.40 -7.02
CA HIS A 90 0.82 5.35 -7.05
C HIS A 90 0.85 6.09 -5.71
N VAL A 91 1.98 6.02 -5.02
CA VAL A 91 2.25 6.80 -3.82
C VAL A 91 3.42 7.73 -4.11
N THR A 92 3.21 9.03 -3.92
CA THR A 92 4.21 10.07 -4.25
C THR A 92 4.45 10.96 -3.04
N ALA A 93 5.67 10.93 -2.52
CA ALA A 93 6.13 11.86 -1.49
C ALA A 93 6.53 13.22 -2.09
N ASP A 94 6.65 14.23 -1.24
CA ASP A 94 7.22 15.52 -1.63
C ASP A 94 8.67 15.31 -2.15
N PRO A 95 9.09 15.89 -3.28
CA PRO A 95 10.45 15.77 -3.78
C PRO A 95 11.54 16.26 -2.80
N GLY A 96 11.20 17.16 -1.88
CA GLY A 96 12.06 17.62 -0.78
C GLY A 96 12.11 16.68 0.42
N ALA A 97 11.21 15.69 0.48
CA ALA A 97 11.17 14.63 1.50
C ALA A 97 10.96 13.24 0.85
N PRO A 98 11.87 12.80 -0.03
CA PRO A 98 11.70 11.57 -0.81
C PRO A 98 11.64 10.30 0.06
N ASP A 99 12.13 10.36 1.30
CA ASP A 99 12.14 9.22 2.22
C ASP A 99 10.78 8.96 2.88
N ASP A 100 9.81 9.88 2.77
CA ASP A 100 8.46 9.71 3.33
C ASP A 100 7.69 8.54 2.67
N VAL A 101 8.08 8.14 1.45
CA VAL A 101 7.50 6.96 0.78
C VAL A 101 8.17 5.64 1.23
N ALA A 102 9.35 5.67 1.84
CA ALA A 102 10.12 4.47 2.17
C ALA A 102 9.39 3.51 3.15
N PRO A 103 8.76 3.99 4.24
CA PRO A 103 8.00 3.11 5.13
C PRO A 103 6.84 2.41 4.41
N ILE A 104 6.21 3.09 3.44
CA ILE A 104 5.12 2.53 2.65
C ILE A 104 5.66 1.49 1.66
N ALA A 105 6.81 1.75 1.05
CA ALA A 105 7.45 0.82 0.12
C ALA A 105 7.89 -0.49 0.79
N ALA A 106 8.39 -0.42 2.02
CA ALA A 106 8.81 -1.58 2.81
C ALA A 106 7.67 -2.59 3.04
N LEU A 107 6.42 -2.13 3.17
CA LEU A 107 5.23 -2.99 3.30
C LEU A 107 4.99 -3.88 2.09
N PHE A 108 5.46 -3.44 0.92
CA PHE A 108 5.36 -4.18 -0.33
C PHE A 108 6.68 -4.83 -0.75
N GLY A 109 7.70 -4.81 0.11
CA GLY A 109 9.02 -5.36 -0.17
C GLY A 109 9.79 -4.61 -1.27
N ALA A 110 9.46 -3.33 -1.49
CA ALA A 110 10.18 -2.46 -2.42
C ALA A 110 11.19 -1.58 -1.65
N ASP A 111 12.47 -1.70 -2.00
CA ASP A 111 13.59 -0.90 -1.48
C ASP A 111 13.99 0.23 -2.46
#